data_AF-A0A7C2ZT73-F1
#
_entry.id   AF-A0A7C2ZT73-F1
#
_cell.length_a   1.000
_cell.length_b   1.000
_cell.length_c   1.000
_cell.angle_alpha   90.00
_cell.angle_beta   90.00
_cell.angle_gamma   90.00
#
_symmetry.space_group_name_H-M   'P 1'
#
loop_
_entity.id
_entity.type
_entity.pdbx_description
1 polymer ?
#
loop_
_entity_poly.entity_id
_entity_poly.type
_entity_poly.pdbx_seq_one_letter_code
_entity_poly.pdbx_strand_id
1 'polypeptide(L)'
;MRGWHQMPIIMALVILTPLLMGFKWDSSKFMSTDEIRPGMKGEALTVLQGTKIERLKLRILSVQKNAFPKSNLIRAIGTDDTFKRIGVVSGMSGSPVYIDGRLIGAIAYAYYYSKEPIMGITPIESMLKVFDYMERPKPKAPGGIGLLPFFGAEEMLARINEKANQSIDEPIRSPGELKPVKMPIAISGFSEGATKALKAMLSGYNIMLV
;
A
#
# COMPACT_ATOMS: atom_id res chain seq x y z
N MET A 1 -52.95 31.89 -15.59
CA MET A 1 -51.54 32.11 -16.01
C MET A 1 -50.65 32.26 -14.78
N ARG A 2 -50.24 31.15 -14.14
CA ARG A 2 -49.23 31.09 -13.05
C ARG A 2 -48.66 29.67 -13.07
N GLY A 3 -47.34 29.53 -13.14
CA GLY A 3 -46.68 28.22 -12.99
C GLY A 3 -45.36 28.04 -13.76
N TRP A 4 -45.09 28.90 -14.76
CA TRP A 4 -43.96 28.70 -15.69
C TRP A 4 -42.63 29.35 -15.22
N HIS A 5 -42.51 29.68 -13.94
CA HIS A 5 -41.27 30.25 -13.37
C HIS A 5 -40.61 29.36 -12.30
N GLN A 6 -41.19 28.20 -11.97
CA GLN A 6 -40.64 27.23 -11.01
C GLN A 6 -39.90 26.06 -11.69
N MET A 7 -40.03 25.92 -13.02
CA MET A 7 -39.44 24.82 -13.80
C MET A 7 -37.89 24.81 -13.90
N PRO A 8 -37.15 25.94 -13.96
CA PRO A 8 -35.68 25.87 -14.07
C PRO A 8 -34.99 25.52 -12.74
N ILE A 9 -35.62 25.81 -11.59
CA ILE A 9 -35.06 25.54 -10.25
C ILE A 9 -35.16 24.04 -9.91
N ILE A 10 -36.29 23.41 -10.26
CA ILE A 10 -36.49 21.96 -10.07
C ILE A 10 -35.56 21.15 -10.98
N MET A 11 -35.31 21.62 -12.20
CA MET A 11 -34.42 20.95 -13.15
C MET A 11 -32.93 21.08 -12.77
N ALA A 12 -32.52 22.22 -12.19
CA ALA A 12 -31.17 22.39 -11.65
C ALA A 12 -30.90 21.52 -10.40
N LEU A 13 -31.92 21.27 -9.57
CA LEU A 13 -31.79 20.43 -8.37
C LEU A 13 -31.61 18.94 -8.70
N VAL A 14 -32.26 18.45 -9.76
CA VAL A 14 -32.19 17.04 -10.21
C VAL A 14 -30.89 16.72 -10.95
N ILE A 15 -30.27 17.72 -11.59
CA ILE A 15 -28.99 17.57 -12.31
C ILE A 15 -27.80 17.67 -11.34
N LEU A 16 -27.94 18.34 -10.18
CA LEU A 16 -26.87 18.48 -9.18
C LEU A 16 -26.78 17.29 -8.21
N THR A 17 -27.81 16.45 -8.13
CA THR A 17 -27.88 15.32 -7.17
C THR A 17 -26.96 14.11 -7.40
N PRO A 18 -26.44 13.77 -8.60
CA PRO A 18 -25.54 12.62 -8.70
C PRO A 18 -24.07 12.93 -8.34
N LEU A 19 -23.69 14.21 -8.15
CA LEU A 19 -22.28 14.59 -7.96
C LEU A 19 -21.76 14.39 -6.52
N LEU A 20 -22.59 13.92 -5.59
CA LEU A 20 -22.24 13.69 -4.18
C LEU A 20 -22.23 12.21 -3.77
N MET A 21 -22.44 11.27 -4.70
CA MET A 21 -22.32 9.85 -4.38
C MET A 21 -20.85 9.42 -4.44
N GLY A 22 -20.06 9.89 -3.48
CA GLY A 22 -18.84 9.19 -3.07
C GLY A 22 -19.18 7.76 -2.63
N PHE A 23 -18.19 6.88 -2.65
CA PHE A 23 -18.33 5.47 -2.32
C PHE A 23 -19.21 5.25 -1.07
N LYS A 24 -20.40 4.67 -1.26
CA LYS A 24 -21.33 4.40 -0.14
C LYS A 24 -20.90 3.14 0.57
N TRP A 25 -20.37 3.30 1.78
CA TRP A 25 -20.12 2.20 2.70
C TRP A 25 -21.41 1.39 2.90
N ASP A 26 -21.42 0.15 2.42
CA ASP A 26 -22.53 -0.78 2.60
C ASP A 26 -22.28 -1.63 3.84
N SER A 27 -22.84 -1.21 4.99
CA SER A 27 -22.69 -1.94 6.26
C SER A 27 -23.31 -3.34 6.23
N SER A 28 -24.18 -3.67 5.27
CA SER A 28 -24.70 -5.03 5.13
C SER A 28 -23.69 -5.99 4.48
N LYS A 29 -22.73 -5.45 3.70
CA LYS A 29 -21.72 -6.24 2.97
C LYS A 29 -20.32 -6.14 3.57
N PHE A 30 -19.98 -4.99 4.16
CA PHE A 30 -18.65 -4.72 4.69
C PHE A 30 -18.71 -4.54 6.19
N MET A 31 -17.70 -5.06 6.90
CA MET A 31 -17.51 -4.83 8.33
C MET A 31 -16.34 -3.89 8.56
N SER A 32 -16.57 -2.84 9.35
CA SER A 32 -15.56 -1.83 9.67
C SER A 32 -14.54 -2.40 10.65
N THR A 33 -13.31 -1.89 10.62
CA THR A 33 -12.31 -2.27 11.62
C THR A 33 -12.70 -1.88 13.06
N ASP A 34 -13.67 -0.97 13.23
CA ASP A 34 -14.19 -0.58 14.56
C ASP A 34 -15.20 -1.58 15.12
N GLU A 35 -15.85 -2.37 14.25
CA GLU A 35 -16.77 -3.42 14.66
C GLU A 35 -16.03 -4.72 15.04
N ILE A 36 -14.84 -4.93 14.47
CA ILE A 36 -14.06 -6.17 14.64
C ILE A 36 -13.40 -6.21 16.01
N ARG A 37 -13.65 -7.30 16.75
CA ARG A 37 -13.08 -7.54 18.08
C ARG A 37 -12.28 -8.85 18.14
N PRO A 38 -11.27 -8.95 19.02
CA PRO A 38 -10.61 -10.21 19.33
C PRO A 38 -11.62 -11.30 19.70
N GLY A 39 -11.38 -12.52 19.26
CA GLY A 39 -12.23 -13.69 19.53
C GLY A 39 -13.35 -13.92 18.52
N MET A 40 -13.67 -12.94 17.67
CA MET A 40 -14.64 -13.15 16.58
C MET A 40 -14.19 -14.27 15.65
N LYS A 41 -15.15 -15.10 15.22
CA LYS A 41 -14.93 -16.21 14.29
C LYS A 41 -15.21 -15.72 12.89
N GLY A 42 -14.36 -16.12 11.96
CA GLY A 42 -14.51 -15.79 10.56
C GLY A 42 -14.07 -16.93 9.67
N GLU A 43 -14.11 -16.66 8.37
CA GLU A 43 -13.82 -17.62 7.33
C GLU A 43 -13.09 -16.94 6.19
N ALA A 44 -12.01 -17.56 5.73
CA ALA A 44 -11.28 -17.16 4.53
C ALA A 44 -11.73 -18.03 3.35
N LEU A 45 -11.97 -17.40 2.21
CA LEU A 45 -12.18 -18.12 0.95
C LEU A 45 -10.86 -18.15 0.20
N THR A 46 -10.33 -19.34 -0.02
CA THR A 46 -9.03 -19.53 -0.69
C THR A 46 -9.09 -20.69 -1.67
N VAL A 47 -8.13 -20.77 -2.59
CA VAL A 47 -8.02 -21.88 -3.54
C VAL A 47 -6.71 -22.60 -3.25
N LEU A 48 -6.79 -23.86 -2.85
CA LEU A 48 -5.61 -24.69 -2.61
C LEU A 48 -5.21 -25.53 -3.82
N GLN A 49 -6.19 -25.93 -4.63
CA GLN A 49 -5.97 -26.76 -5.81
C GLN A 49 -6.92 -26.39 -6.94
N GLY A 50 -6.36 -26.20 -8.14
CA GLY A 50 -7.12 -25.88 -9.34
C GLY A 50 -7.87 -24.55 -9.20
N THR A 51 -9.20 -24.62 -9.25
CA THR A 51 -10.12 -23.47 -9.13
C THR A 51 -11.16 -23.65 -8.02
N LYS A 52 -11.02 -24.70 -7.20
CA LYS A 52 -11.99 -25.01 -6.15
C LYS A 52 -11.84 -24.02 -5.00
N ILE A 53 -12.92 -23.31 -4.67
CA ILE A 53 -12.97 -22.41 -3.52
C ILE A 53 -13.16 -23.24 -2.25
N GLU A 54 -12.25 -23.08 -1.30
CA GLU A 54 -12.30 -23.65 0.04
C GLU A 54 -12.57 -22.56 1.07
N ARG A 55 -13.38 -22.91 2.07
CA ARG A 55 -13.83 -22.02 3.14
C ARG A 55 -13.19 -22.45 4.43
N LEU A 56 -12.14 -21.74 4.84
CA LEU A 56 -11.30 -22.11 5.97
C LEU A 56 -11.59 -21.22 7.18
N LYS A 57 -11.87 -21.86 8.32
CA LYS A 57 -12.20 -21.16 9.57
C LYS A 57 -11.00 -20.50 10.21
N LEU A 58 -11.20 -19.30 10.74
CA LEU A 58 -10.22 -18.54 11.50
C LEU A 58 -10.85 -17.80 12.69
N ARG A 59 -10.00 -17.26 13.55
CA ARG A 59 -10.39 -16.43 14.69
C ARG A 59 -9.55 -15.16 14.75
N ILE A 60 -10.19 -14.04 15.04
CA ILE A 60 -9.50 -12.75 15.17
C ILE A 60 -8.69 -12.71 16.47
N LEU A 61 -7.45 -12.26 16.37
CA LEU A 61 -6.55 -12.02 17.50
C LEU A 61 -6.55 -10.54 17.91
N SER A 62 -6.45 -9.62 16.95
CA SER A 62 -6.41 -8.18 17.22
C SER A 62 -6.67 -7.35 15.97
N VAL A 63 -7.07 -6.09 16.18
CA VAL A 63 -7.07 -5.04 15.16
C VAL A 63 -5.98 -4.03 15.52
N GLN A 64 -5.01 -3.85 14.63
CA GLN A 64 -3.86 -2.97 14.82
C GLN A 64 -4.07 -1.71 14.00
N LYS A 65 -4.33 -0.59 14.69
CA LYS A 65 -4.53 0.71 14.04
C LYS A 65 -3.18 1.31 13.64
N ASN A 66 -3.09 1.88 12.44
CA ASN A 66 -1.84 2.45 11.89
C ASN A 66 -0.64 1.48 11.94
N ALA A 67 -0.89 0.19 11.72
CA ALA A 67 0.18 -0.80 11.61
C ALA A 67 1.12 -0.51 10.42
N PHE A 68 0.59 0.17 9.40
CA PHE A 68 1.32 0.74 8.27
C PHE A 68 0.89 2.19 8.05
N PRO A 69 1.64 3.00 7.29
CA PRO A 69 1.25 4.38 6.98
C PRO A 69 -0.16 4.45 6.41
N LYS A 70 -1.07 5.11 7.16
CA LYS A 70 -2.49 5.28 6.82
C LYS A 70 -3.29 3.99 6.62
N SER A 71 -2.80 2.84 7.11
CA SER A 71 -3.49 1.56 6.96
C SER A 71 -3.47 0.74 8.25
N ASN A 72 -4.61 0.12 8.53
CA ASN A 72 -4.79 -0.79 9.65
C ASN A 72 -4.42 -2.23 9.24
N LEU A 73 -4.19 -3.11 10.23
CA LEU A 73 -3.94 -4.53 10.02
C LEU A 73 -4.82 -5.34 10.98
N ILE A 74 -5.56 -6.31 10.46
CA ILE A 74 -6.27 -7.29 11.30
C ILE A 74 -5.37 -8.52 11.44
N ARG A 75 -5.14 -8.98 12.67
CA ARG A 75 -4.40 -10.22 12.94
C ARG A 75 -5.39 -11.33 13.26
N ALA A 76 -5.21 -12.49 12.64
CA ALA A 76 -6.03 -13.67 12.87
C ALA A 76 -5.19 -14.92 13.00
N ILE A 77 -5.78 -15.96 13.59
CA ILE A 77 -5.23 -17.32 13.66
C ILE A 77 -6.15 -18.28 12.92
N GLY A 78 -5.59 -19.12 12.06
CA GLY A 78 -6.32 -20.19 11.40
C GLY A 78 -6.72 -21.28 12.39
N THR A 79 -8.01 -21.60 12.45
CA THR A 79 -8.55 -22.62 13.36
C THR A 79 -8.94 -23.91 12.65
N ASP A 80 -9.06 -23.86 11.32
CA ASP A 80 -9.31 -25.01 10.47
C ASP A 80 -8.14 -26.00 10.48
N ASP A 81 -8.41 -27.29 10.33
CA ASP A 81 -7.37 -28.33 10.32
C ASP A 81 -6.42 -28.18 9.12
N THR A 82 -6.89 -27.61 8.02
CA THR A 82 -6.03 -27.24 6.90
C THR A 82 -5.02 -26.18 7.31
N PHE A 83 -5.44 -25.08 7.94
CA PHE A 83 -4.51 -24.07 8.46
C PHE A 83 -3.53 -24.65 9.48
N LYS A 84 -3.99 -25.53 10.38
CA LYS A 84 -3.09 -26.17 11.37
C LYS A 84 -2.03 -27.06 10.71
N ARG A 85 -2.35 -27.69 9.58
CA ARG A 85 -1.47 -28.62 8.88
C ARG A 85 -0.44 -27.90 8.00
N ILE A 86 -0.86 -26.88 7.24
CA ILE A 86 0.00 -26.25 6.22
C ILE A 86 0.40 -24.82 6.57
N GLY A 87 -0.19 -24.23 7.59
CA GLY A 87 0.00 -22.81 7.90
C GLY A 87 -0.64 -21.90 6.87
N VAL A 88 -0.10 -20.68 6.76
CA VAL A 88 -0.46 -19.70 5.74
C VAL A 88 0.62 -19.77 4.67
N VAL A 89 0.29 -20.35 3.52
CA VAL A 89 1.25 -20.58 2.43
C VAL A 89 1.25 -19.43 1.43
N SER A 90 2.37 -19.29 0.71
CA SER A 90 2.46 -18.36 -0.42
C SER A 90 1.36 -18.67 -1.44
N GLY A 91 0.75 -17.62 -1.98
CA GLY A 91 -0.41 -17.72 -2.88
C GLY A 91 -1.76 -17.52 -2.19
N MET A 92 -1.85 -17.62 -0.85
CA MET A 92 -3.07 -17.26 -0.12
C MET A 92 -3.31 -15.73 -0.06
N SER A 93 -2.32 -14.92 -0.43
CA SER A 93 -2.47 -13.46 -0.49
C SER A 93 -3.63 -13.08 -1.42
N GLY A 94 -4.49 -12.16 -0.98
CA GLY A 94 -5.71 -11.75 -1.68
C GLY A 94 -6.95 -12.58 -1.35
N SER A 95 -6.83 -13.68 -0.60
CA SER A 95 -7.99 -14.48 -0.18
C SER A 95 -8.95 -13.64 0.69
N PRO A 96 -10.23 -13.44 0.30
CA PRO A 96 -11.15 -12.62 1.06
C PRO A 96 -11.57 -13.30 2.36
N VAL A 97 -11.72 -12.51 3.41
CA VAL A 97 -12.07 -12.95 4.76
C VAL A 97 -13.40 -12.33 5.18
N TYR A 98 -14.28 -13.16 5.75
CA TYR A 98 -15.62 -12.79 6.18
C TYR A 98 -15.83 -13.07 7.67
N ILE A 99 -16.66 -12.23 8.30
CA ILE A 99 -17.26 -12.46 9.62
C ILE A 99 -18.76 -12.23 9.46
N ASP A 100 -19.59 -13.19 9.87
CA ASP A 100 -21.05 -13.12 9.77
C ASP A 100 -21.54 -12.75 8.35
N GLY A 101 -20.88 -13.29 7.32
CA GLY A 101 -21.19 -13.02 5.91
C GLY A 101 -20.74 -11.65 5.38
N ARG A 102 -20.18 -10.78 6.24
CA ARG A 102 -19.65 -9.46 5.87
C ARG A 102 -18.16 -9.53 5.60
N LEU A 103 -17.72 -8.96 4.49
CA LEU A 103 -16.31 -8.90 4.10
C LEU A 103 -15.56 -7.95 5.04
N ILE A 104 -14.50 -8.46 5.66
CA ILE A 104 -13.65 -7.67 6.56
C ILE A 104 -12.34 -7.25 5.91
N GLY A 105 -11.90 -7.95 4.87
CA GLY A 105 -10.60 -7.74 4.25
C GLY A 105 -10.09 -8.95 3.47
N ALA A 106 -8.79 -8.99 3.21
CA ALA A 106 -8.12 -10.08 2.52
C ALA A 106 -6.81 -10.46 3.21
N ILE A 107 -6.46 -11.75 3.20
CA ILE A 107 -5.17 -12.24 3.70
C ILE A 107 -4.04 -11.56 2.91
N ALA A 108 -3.06 -10.99 3.61
CA ALA A 108 -1.95 -10.27 2.98
C ALA A 108 -0.57 -10.72 3.51
N TYR A 109 -0.52 -11.25 4.74
CA TYR A 109 0.74 -11.60 5.39
C TYR A 109 0.64 -12.94 6.12
N ALA A 110 1.72 -13.70 6.07
CA ALA A 110 1.95 -14.89 6.89
C ALA A 110 3.04 -14.60 7.92
N TYR A 111 2.89 -15.16 9.13
CA TYR A 111 3.94 -15.12 10.15
C TYR A 111 4.75 -16.42 10.09
N TYR A 112 5.67 -16.52 9.14
CA TYR A 112 6.35 -17.78 8.76
C TYR A 112 7.09 -18.50 9.90
N TYR A 113 7.56 -17.78 10.91
CA TYR A 113 8.28 -18.37 12.06
C TYR A 113 7.37 -18.69 13.25
N SER A 114 6.06 -18.49 13.12
CA SER A 114 5.09 -18.86 14.15
C SER A 114 4.78 -20.35 14.10
N LYS A 115 4.72 -21.00 15.27
CA LYS A 115 4.20 -22.38 15.38
C LYS A 115 2.70 -22.46 15.10
N GLU A 116 1.99 -21.37 15.34
CA GLU A 116 0.56 -21.24 15.04
C GLU A 116 0.35 -20.57 13.67
N PRO A 117 -0.74 -20.90 12.95
CA PRO A 117 -1.06 -20.35 11.64
C PRO A 117 -1.59 -18.91 11.74
N ILE A 118 -0.73 -17.97 12.13
CA ILE A 118 -1.05 -16.56 12.29
C ILE A 118 -0.94 -15.87 10.93
N MET A 119 -1.95 -15.04 10.62
CA MET A 119 -2.02 -14.24 9.40
C MET A 119 -2.32 -12.78 9.69
N GLY A 120 -1.85 -11.92 8.78
CA GLY A 120 -2.26 -10.53 8.66
C GLY A 120 -3.27 -10.37 7.54
N ILE A 121 -4.33 -9.63 7.82
CA ILE A 121 -5.44 -9.34 6.91
C ILE A 121 -5.47 -7.82 6.68
N THR A 122 -5.37 -7.41 5.42
CA THR A 122 -5.58 -6.02 5.02
C THR A 122 -7.08 -5.73 5.08
N PRO A 123 -7.54 -4.74 5.86
CA PRO A 123 -8.96 -4.46 5.99
C PRO A 123 -9.58 -3.94 4.70
N ILE A 124 -10.86 -4.25 4.49
CA ILE A 124 -11.62 -3.78 3.33
C ILE A 124 -11.66 -2.25 3.26
N GLU A 125 -11.76 -1.57 4.40
CA GLU A 125 -11.70 -0.11 4.50
C GLU A 125 -10.42 0.47 3.87
N SER A 126 -9.27 -0.18 4.08
CA SER A 126 -8.00 0.26 3.50
C SER A 126 -7.99 0.08 1.98
N MET A 127 -8.59 -1.00 1.47
CA MET A 127 -8.67 -1.26 0.03
C MET A 127 -9.62 -0.28 -0.67
N LEU A 128 -10.75 0.03 -0.04
CA LEU A 128 -11.77 0.91 -0.62
C LEU A 128 -11.29 2.36 -0.75
N LYS A 129 -10.43 2.83 0.17
CA LYS A 129 -9.81 4.16 0.08
C LYS A 129 -8.98 4.37 -1.18
N VAL A 130 -8.55 3.31 -1.88
CA VAL A 130 -7.81 3.42 -3.15
C VAL A 130 -8.65 4.12 -4.21
N PHE A 131 -9.98 3.91 -4.22
CA PHE A 131 -10.86 4.58 -5.18
C PHE A 131 -10.89 6.10 -4.98
N ASP A 132 -10.83 6.58 -3.73
CA ASP A 132 -10.73 8.01 -3.42
C ASP A 132 -9.45 8.67 -3.97
N TYR A 133 -8.38 7.88 -4.16
CA TYR A 133 -7.15 8.37 -4.79
C TYR A 133 -7.26 8.45 -6.31
N MET A 134 -8.06 7.58 -6.92
CA MET A 134 -8.29 7.56 -8.38
C MET A 134 -9.15 8.73 -8.84
N GLU A 135 -10.05 9.21 -7.97
CA GLU A 135 -10.93 10.36 -8.24
C GLU A 135 -10.23 11.71 -8.03
N ARG A 136 -9.07 11.74 -7.36
CA ARG A 136 -8.31 12.98 -7.22
C ARG A 136 -7.78 13.40 -8.59
N PRO A 137 -7.89 14.69 -8.96
CA PRO A 137 -7.19 15.18 -10.13
C PRO A 137 -5.73 14.81 -9.95
N LYS A 138 -5.18 14.01 -10.88
CA LYS A 138 -3.75 13.68 -10.90
C LYS A 138 -3.04 15.01 -10.70
N PRO A 139 -2.19 15.18 -9.66
CA PRO A 139 -1.42 16.41 -9.53
C PRO A 139 -0.79 16.63 -10.89
N LYS A 140 -1.01 17.80 -11.49
CA LYS A 140 -0.36 18.14 -12.75
C LYS A 140 1.11 17.85 -12.50
N ALA A 141 1.62 16.79 -13.12
CA ALA A 141 3.04 16.51 -13.04
C ALA A 141 3.68 17.84 -13.46
N PRO A 142 4.53 18.46 -12.63
CA PRO A 142 5.30 19.61 -13.11
C PRO A 142 5.90 19.14 -14.42
N GLY A 143 5.63 19.87 -15.52
CA GLY A 143 5.96 19.49 -16.89
C GLY A 143 7.47 19.45 -17.10
N GLY A 144 8.13 18.54 -16.41
CA GLY A 144 9.56 18.38 -16.29
C GLY A 144 9.82 16.92 -16.01
N ILE A 145 10.58 16.31 -16.91
CA ILE A 145 11.06 14.94 -16.82
C ILE A 145 12.10 14.91 -15.70
N GLY A 146 11.64 14.90 -14.44
CA GLY A 146 12.45 14.82 -13.23
C GLY A 146 12.28 13.46 -12.58
N LEU A 147 13.38 12.78 -12.25
CA LEU A 147 13.41 11.40 -11.78
C LEU A 147 12.82 11.19 -10.37
N LEU A 148 12.40 12.25 -9.64
CA LEU A 148 11.79 12.18 -8.32
C LEU A 148 10.77 13.31 -8.09
N PRO A 149 9.69 13.09 -7.32
CA PRO A 149 8.58 14.05 -7.14
C PRO A 149 8.90 15.21 -6.18
N PHE A 150 10.15 15.37 -5.73
CA PHE A 150 10.52 16.29 -4.66
C PHE A 150 11.40 17.47 -5.09
N PHE A 151 12.08 17.39 -6.25
CA PHE A 151 13.03 18.43 -6.67
C PHE A 151 12.91 18.72 -8.17
N GLY A 152 12.94 20.01 -8.53
CA GLY A 152 13.08 20.42 -9.93
C GLY A 152 14.48 20.07 -10.46
N ALA A 153 14.59 19.79 -11.76
CA ALA A 153 15.86 19.43 -12.40
C ALA A 153 16.94 20.51 -12.23
N GLU A 154 16.56 21.80 -12.27
CA GLU A 154 17.49 22.92 -12.03
C GLU A 154 17.97 22.98 -10.58
N GLU A 155 17.08 22.72 -9.62
CA GLU A 155 17.40 22.74 -8.19
C GLU A 155 18.37 21.60 -7.82
N MET A 156 18.23 20.45 -8.49
CA MET A 156 19.15 19.33 -8.39
C MET A 156 20.52 19.65 -8.99
N LEU A 157 20.57 20.28 -10.17
CA LEU A 157 21.82 20.69 -10.82
C LEU A 157 22.58 21.74 -9.99
N ALA A 158 21.87 22.69 -9.39
CA ALA A 158 22.45 23.68 -8.48
C ALA A 158 23.12 23.01 -7.27
N ARG A 159 22.46 22.05 -6.63
CA ARG A 159 23.01 21.28 -5.49
C ARG A 159 24.19 20.38 -5.86
N ILE A 160 24.21 19.85 -7.08
CA ILE A 160 25.34 19.06 -7.59
C ILE A 160 26.58 19.96 -7.75
N ASN A 161 26.42 21.15 -8.33
CA ASN A 161 27.52 22.11 -8.49
C ASN A 161 28.01 22.66 -7.14
N GLU A 162 27.10 22.91 -6.20
CA GLU A 162 27.45 23.40 -4.86
C GLU A 162 28.27 22.36 -4.07
N LYS A 163 27.89 21.07 -4.14
CA LYS A 163 28.66 19.99 -3.50
C LYS A 163 29.98 19.66 -4.20
N ALA A 164 30.07 19.87 -5.52
CA ALA A 164 31.31 19.66 -6.27
C ALA A 164 32.41 20.66 -5.87
N ASN A 165 32.03 21.87 -5.43
CA ASN A 165 32.98 22.90 -4.99
C ASN A 165 33.40 22.79 -3.52
N GLN A 166 32.78 21.92 -2.72
CA GLN A 166 33.06 21.77 -1.29
C GLN A 166 33.94 20.55 -0.95
N SER A 167 34.38 19.76 -1.94
CA SER A 167 35.27 18.63 -1.72
C SER A 167 36.74 19.00 -1.90
N ILE A 168 37.26 19.84 -1.01
CA ILE A 168 38.69 19.88 -0.67
C ILE A 168 38.76 20.02 0.85
N ASP A 169 38.80 18.88 1.55
CA ASP A 169 39.47 18.72 2.84
C ASP A 169 39.32 17.25 3.28
N GLU A 170 40.44 16.52 3.29
CA GLU A 170 40.55 15.19 3.89
C GLU A 170 40.76 15.33 5.41
N PRO A 171 40.00 14.65 6.28
CA PRO A 171 40.35 14.52 7.68
C PRO A 171 41.00 13.17 8.03
N ILE A 172 41.81 13.27 9.08
CA ILE A 172 42.82 12.35 9.62
C ILE A 172 42.26 10.97 10.02
N ARG A 173 43.01 9.91 9.70
CA ARG A 173 42.67 8.49 9.95
C ARG A 173 42.79 8.12 11.42
N SER A 174 41.75 7.52 12.00
CA SER A 174 41.79 6.86 13.31
C SER A 174 41.52 5.34 13.17
N PRO A 175 42.30 4.44 13.81
CA PRO A 175 42.08 2.99 13.72
C PRO A 175 40.80 2.57 14.45
N GLY A 176 39.88 1.89 13.76
CA GLY A 176 38.60 1.42 14.32
C GLY A 176 37.35 2.01 13.67
N GLU A 177 37.50 2.83 12.64
CA GLU A 177 36.39 3.46 11.95
C GLU A 177 35.62 2.46 11.08
N LEU A 178 34.33 2.26 11.39
CA LEU A 178 33.42 1.42 10.60
C LEU A 178 33.23 2.06 9.22
N LYS A 179 33.83 1.46 8.20
CA LYS A 179 33.61 1.88 6.80
C LYS A 179 32.33 1.24 6.27
N PRO A 180 31.42 2.02 5.69
CA PRO A 180 30.30 1.46 4.95
C PRO A 180 30.80 0.45 3.90
N VAL A 181 30.12 -0.70 3.78
CA VAL A 181 30.43 -1.72 2.78
C VAL A 181 29.74 -1.34 1.46
N LYS A 182 30.43 -1.53 0.33
CA LYS A 182 29.85 -1.22 -0.98
C LYS A 182 28.74 -2.22 -1.31
N MET A 183 27.53 -1.75 -1.56
CA MET A 183 26.39 -2.62 -1.88
C MET A 183 26.13 -2.62 -3.40
N PRO A 184 26.30 -3.76 -4.10
CA PRO A 184 26.00 -3.85 -5.52
C PRO A 184 24.49 -3.93 -5.78
N ILE A 185 24.00 -3.16 -6.75
CA ILE A 185 22.62 -3.21 -7.24
C ILE A 185 22.68 -3.36 -8.76
N ALA A 186 22.10 -4.43 -9.28
CA ALA A 186 21.94 -4.63 -10.72
C ALA A 186 20.64 -4.00 -11.21
N ILE A 187 20.70 -3.26 -12.31
CA ILE A 187 19.51 -2.69 -12.97
C ILE A 187 19.48 -3.05 -14.45
N SER A 188 18.29 -3.30 -14.99
CA SER A 188 18.10 -3.59 -16.41
C SER A 188 16.91 -2.81 -16.98
N GLY A 189 16.87 -2.61 -18.30
CA GLY A 189 15.75 -1.94 -18.98
C GLY A 189 15.76 -0.42 -18.95
N PHE A 190 16.83 0.23 -18.50
CA PHE A 190 16.98 1.69 -18.49
C PHE A 190 17.85 2.18 -19.65
N SER A 191 17.59 3.41 -20.13
CA SER A 191 18.44 4.06 -21.13
C SER A 191 19.79 4.47 -20.53
N GLU A 192 20.81 4.61 -21.38
CA GLU A 192 22.17 5.00 -20.96
C GLU A 192 22.23 6.34 -20.20
N GLY A 193 21.36 7.29 -20.58
CA GLY A 193 21.21 8.55 -19.85
C GLY A 193 20.64 8.35 -18.45
N ALA A 194 19.65 7.47 -18.29
CA ALA A 194 19.04 7.17 -17.01
C ALA A 194 19.99 6.39 -16.08
N THR A 195 20.79 5.45 -16.63
CA THR A 195 21.80 4.74 -15.84
C THR A 195 22.91 5.67 -15.36
N LYS A 196 23.36 6.62 -16.20
CA LYS A 196 24.36 7.63 -15.83
C LYS A 196 23.84 8.58 -14.74
N ALA A 197 22.59 9.03 -14.84
CA ALA A 197 21.95 9.85 -13.82
C ALA A 197 21.83 9.11 -12.48
N LEU A 198 21.36 7.86 -12.52
CA LEU A 198 21.23 7.04 -11.31
C LEU A 198 22.58 6.75 -10.66
N LYS A 199 23.63 6.49 -11.47
CA LYS A 199 25.01 6.31 -11.00
C LYS A 199 25.57 7.55 -10.33
N ALA A 200 25.26 8.74 -10.84
CA ALA A 200 25.66 10.00 -10.23
C ALA A 200 24.93 10.25 -8.90
N MET A 201 23.66 9.85 -8.78
CA MET A 201 22.89 9.99 -7.53
C MET A 201 23.32 9.02 -6.43
N LEU A 202 23.68 7.80 -6.79
CA LEU A 202 23.99 6.72 -5.84
C LEU A 202 25.48 6.66 -5.44
N SER A 203 26.36 7.34 -6.17
CA SER A 203 27.81 7.39 -5.87
C SER A 203 28.13 7.94 -4.47
N GLY A 204 27.28 8.83 -3.95
CA GLY A 204 27.41 9.39 -2.60
C GLY A 204 26.97 8.46 -1.46
N TYR A 205 26.34 7.32 -1.77
CA TYR A 205 25.73 6.43 -0.77
C TYR A 205 26.45 5.06 -0.65
N ASN A 206 27.67 4.96 -1.16
CA ASN A 206 28.45 3.71 -1.18
C ASN A 206 27.70 2.54 -1.87
N ILE A 207 26.81 2.87 -2.82
CA ILE A 207 26.05 1.92 -3.63
C ILE A 207 26.72 1.83 -5.00
N MET A 208 26.97 0.61 -5.47
CA MET A 208 27.55 0.36 -6.79
C MET A 208 26.44 -0.14 -7.72
N LEU A 209 26.22 0.57 -8.82
CA LEU A 209 25.41 0.04 -9.91
C LEU A 209 26.27 -0.88 -10.78
N VAL A 210 25.82 -2.11 -10.97
CA VAL A 210 26.47 -3.15 -11.79
C VAL A 210 25.60 -3.45 -13.01
#